data_AF-A0A392TTP0-F1
#
_entry.id   AF-A0A392TTP0-F1
#
_cell.length_a   1.000
_cell.length_b   1.000
_cell.length_c   1.000
_cell.angle_alpha   90.00
_cell.angle_beta   90.00
_cell.angle_gamma   90.00
#
_symmetry.space_group_name_H-M   'P 1'
#
loop_
_entity.id
_entity.type
_entity.pdbx_description
1 polymer ?
#
loop_
_entity_poly.entity_id
_entity_poly.type
_entity_poly.pdbx_seq_one_letter_code
_entity_poly.pdbx_strand_id
1 'polypeptide(L)' 'MAEEAVLGYLETNDEIIDSGDFAAQRGIDHNEIVNVIKSLHGFRYV' A
#
# COMPACT_ATOMS: atom_id res chain seq x y z
N MET A 1 -8.83 -1.69 6.12
CA MET A 1 -7.53 -2.05 6.72
C MET A 1 -6.40 -1.63 5.76
N ALA A 2 -5.13 -1.57 6.18
CA ALA A 2 -4.02 -1.13 5.32
C ALA A 2 -3.86 -1.98 4.03
N GLU A 3 -4.06 -3.29 4.14
CA GLU A 3 -4.00 -4.21 3.01
C GLU A 3 -5.10 -3.95 1.97
N GLU A 4 -6.35 -3.84 2.41
CA GLU A 4 -7.49 -3.51 1.54
C GLU A 4 -7.29 -2.18 0.80
N ALA A 5 -6.68 -1.20 1.48
CA ALA A 5 -6.38 0.09 0.89
C ALA A 5 -5.32 -0.01 -0.22
N VAL A 6 -4.23 -0.76 0.02
CA VAL A 6 -3.15 -0.96 -0.95
C VAL A 6 -3.65 -1.78 -2.14
N LEU A 7 -4.26 -2.94 -1.90
CA LEU A 7 -4.74 -3.82 -2.97
C LEU A 7 -5.84 -3.14 -3.80
N GLY A 8 -6.84 -2.52 -3.15
CA GLY A 8 -7.92 -1.83 -3.86
C GLY A 8 -7.45 -0.62 -4.67
N TYR A 9 -6.34 0.02 -4.26
CA TYR A 9 -5.73 1.07 -5.09
C TYR A 9 -5.01 0.48 -6.30
N LEU A 10 -4.23 -0.58 -6.11
CA LEU A 10 -3.47 -1.24 -7.17
C LEU A 10 -4.36 -1.98 -8.18
N GLU A 11 -5.63 -2.25 -7.85
CA GLU A 11 -6.61 -2.75 -8.83
C GLU A 11 -6.90 -1.76 -9.97
N THR A 12 -6.75 -0.45 -9.70
CA THR A 12 -7.12 0.62 -10.65
C THR A 12 -5.95 1.54 -11.01
N ASN A 13 -4.82 1.42 -10.33
CA ASN A 13 -3.62 2.24 -10.50
C ASN A 13 -2.41 1.31 -10.59
N ASP A 14 -1.46 1.63 -11.45
CA ASP A 14 -0.32 0.75 -11.69
C ASP A 14 0.67 0.71 -10.51
N GLU A 15 0.83 1.82 -9.79
CA GLU A 15 1.81 1.93 -8.70
C GLU A 15 1.41 2.93 -7.61
N ILE A 16 1.94 2.71 -6.40
CA ILE A 16 1.95 3.70 -5.32
C ILE A 16 3.30 4.42 -5.36
N ILE A 17 3.32 5.65 -5.88
CA ILE A 17 4.54 6.44 -6.08
C ILE A 17 5.20 6.80 -4.73
N ASP A 18 4.41 7.24 -3.75
CA ASP A 18 4.86 7.59 -2.41
C ASP A 18 3.95 6.96 -1.36
N SER A 19 4.51 6.05 -0.56
CA SER A 19 3.77 5.32 0.48
C SER A 19 3.39 6.18 1.68
N GLY A 20 4.12 7.27 1.94
CA GLY A 20 3.83 8.22 3.02
C GLY A 20 2.64 9.11 2.68
N ASP A 21 2.64 9.69 1.48
CA ASP A 21 1.50 10.48 0.99
C ASP A 21 0.23 9.61 0.87
N PHE A 22 0.39 8.38 0.37
CA PHE A 22 -0.68 7.41 0.28
C PHE A 22 -1.32 7.11 1.65
N ALA A 23 -0.49 6.94 2.68
CA ALA A 23 -0.90 6.69 4.05
C ALA A 23 -1.62 7.90 4.65
N ALA A 24 -1.07 9.10 4.48
CA ALA A 24 -1.63 10.35 4.97
C ALA A 24 -3.02 10.64 4.38
N GLN A 25 -3.20 10.44 3.07
CA GLN A 25 -4.48 10.64 2.38
C GLN A 25 -5.59 9.70 2.89
N ARG A 26 -5.23 8.52 3.38
CA ARG A 26 -6.16 7.50 3.87
C ARG A 26 -6.29 7.48 5.39
N GLY A 27 -5.50 8.30 6.10
CA GLY A 27 -5.44 8.29 7.56
C GLY A 27 -4.93 6.96 8.13
N ILE A 28 -4.05 6.27 7.38
CA ILE A 28 -3.44 5.00 7.77
C ILE A 28 -2.01 5.27 8.26
N ASP A 29 -1.52 4.52 9.24
CA ASP A 29 -0.13 4.64 9.67
C ASP A 29 0.81 4.23 8.53
N HIS A 30 1.85 5.04 8.31
CA HIS A 30 2.79 4.79 7.22
C HIS A 30 3.49 3.42 7.36
N ASN A 31 3.78 2.97 8.58
CA ASN A 31 4.40 1.67 8.80
C ASN A 31 3.47 0.51 8.44
N GLU A 32 2.16 0.66 8.61
CA GLU A 32 1.20 -0.36 8.16
C GLU A 32 1.24 -0.52 6.64
N ILE A 33 1.25 0.59 5.89
CA ILE A 33 1.39 0.57 4.42
C ILE A 33 2.72 -0.08 4.00
N VAL A 34 3.83 0.33 4.61
CA VAL A 34 5.17 -0.23 4.31
C VAL A 34 5.22 -1.74 4.58
N ASN A 35 4.61 -2.21 5.67
CA ASN A 35 4.58 -3.64 5.99
C ASN A 35 3.77 -4.45 4.99
N VAL A 36 2.64 -3.91 4.51
CA VAL A 36 1.86 -4.54 3.44
C VAL A 36 2.68 -4.62 2.16
N ILE A 37 3.27 -3.51 1.71
CA ILE A 37 4.09 -3.49 0.47
C ILE A 37 5.24 -4.50 0.55
N LYS A 38 5.95 -4.56 1.68
CA LYS A 38 7.01 -5.56 1.92
C LYS A 38 6.48 -6.98 1.84
N SER A 39 5.30 -7.23 2.38
CA SER A 39 4.65 -8.55 2.34
C SER A 39 4.30 -8.92 0.91
N LEU A 40 3.71 -8.01 0.13
CA LEU A 40 3.34 -8.24 -1.26
C LEU A 40 4.57 -8.52 -2.16
N HIS A 41 5.67 -7.77 -1.99
CA HIS A 41 6.94 -8.06 -2.67
C HIS A 41 7.51 -9.44 -2.26
N GLY A 42 7.42 -9.79 -0.98
CA GLY A 42 7.84 -11.10 -0.48
C GLY A 42 7.05 -12.26 -1.12
N PHE A 43 5.80 -12.01 -1.49
CA PHE A 43 4.93 -12.94 -2.21
C PHE A 43 4.97 -12.78 -3.75
N ARG A 44 5.77 -11.84 -4.28
CA ARG A 44 5.86 -11.50 -5.73
C ARG A 44 4.53 -11.05 -6.36
N TYR A 45 3.66 -10.40 -5.60
CA TYR A 45 2.42 -9.80 -6.12
C TYR A 45 2.62 -8.41 -6.73
N VAL A 46 3.72 -7.73 -6.38
CA VAL A 46 4.21 -6.45 -6.90
C VAL A 46 5.73 -6.46 -6.94
#